data_AF-A0A8T5F893-F1
#
_entry.id   AF-A0A8T5F893-F1
#
_cell.length_a   1.000
_cell.length_b   1.000
_cell.length_c   1.000
_cell.angle_alpha   90.00
_cell.angle_beta   90.00
_cell.angle_gamma   90.00
#
_symmetry.space_group_name_H-M   'P 1'
#
loop_
_entity.id
_entity.type
_entity.pdbx_description
1 polymer ?
#
loop_
_entity_poly.entity_id
_entity_poly.type
_entity_poly.pdbx_seq_one_letter_code
_entity_poly.pdbx_strand_id
1 'polypeptide(L)'
;MKYYLAILVGIGVIFSGNAFAQYTPDVEIILTSSSYNFGEKLDYKIMVSEVTGEDAVIFITDTSGNKSRLLTMPISQEESRVIAPFGFDSVIWNEGKYELELQYSGAISNTEFTIVDDGSIGIPYWVKDLSKLWTSGQMPDREYANAIQFLIDEKIIFNPIIGQELQIPEWFKITTFWWANNQILDTEYGESLQYLINEKIIIIPINQESFNQEPSSDKDL
;
A
#
# COMPACT_ATOMS: atom_id res chain seq x y z
N MET A 1 56.09 47.65 -52.93
CA MET A 1 56.09 46.30 -52.30
C MET A 1 55.75 46.47 -50.84
N LYS A 2 54.67 45.84 -50.39
CA LYS A 2 54.13 45.90 -49.02
C LYS A 2 54.86 44.84 -48.18
N TYR A 3 55.28 45.17 -46.96
CA TYR A 3 55.64 44.17 -45.95
C TYR A 3 54.75 44.38 -44.73
N TYR A 4 53.92 43.37 -44.46
CA TYR A 4 53.02 43.32 -43.31
C TYR A 4 53.80 42.80 -42.10
N LEU A 5 53.61 43.48 -40.97
CA LEU A 5 54.08 43.08 -39.64
C LEU A 5 53.14 41.99 -39.11
N ALA A 6 53.62 40.75 -38.97
CA ALA A 6 52.86 39.66 -38.37
C ALA A 6 53.05 39.66 -36.85
N ILE A 7 51.97 39.90 -36.11
CA ILE A 7 51.90 39.75 -34.65
C ILE A 7 51.54 38.29 -34.35
N LEU A 8 52.40 37.60 -33.60
CA LEU A 8 52.18 36.23 -33.12
C LEU A 8 51.48 36.29 -31.76
N VAL A 9 50.17 36.09 -31.74
CA VAL A 9 49.40 35.91 -30.49
C VAL A 9 49.45 34.43 -30.13
N GLY A 10 50.20 34.09 -29.08
CA GLY A 10 50.18 32.76 -28.48
C GLY A 10 48.87 32.56 -27.71
N ILE A 11 47.99 31.69 -28.21
CA ILE A 11 46.83 31.22 -27.46
C ILE A 11 47.32 30.09 -26.55
N GLY A 12 47.46 30.38 -25.26
CA GLY A 12 47.61 29.36 -24.23
C GLY A 12 46.28 28.65 -24.04
N VAL A 13 46.18 27.40 -24.48
CA VAL A 13 45.06 26.52 -24.14
C VAL A 13 45.29 26.03 -22.71
N ILE A 14 44.52 26.56 -21.77
CA ILE A 14 44.46 26.04 -20.41
C ILE A 14 43.51 24.83 -20.47
N PHE A 15 44.05 23.62 -20.29
CA PHE A 15 43.23 22.45 -20.01
C PHE A 15 42.67 22.59 -18.59
N SER A 16 41.45 23.09 -18.47
CA SER A 16 40.65 23.00 -17.23
C SER A 16 40.27 21.54 -16.98
N GLY A 17 40.33 21.12 -15.72
CA GLY A 17 40.39 19.72 -15.29
C GLY A 17 39.25 18.81 -15.75
N ASN A 18 39.54 17.51 -15.74
CA ASN A 18 38.57 16.45 -15.94
C ASN A 18 37.56 16.46 -14.79
N ALA A 19 36.40 17.08 -15.00
CA ALA A 19 35.20 16.70 -14.27
C ALA A 19 34.76 15.35 -14.85
N PHE A 20 35.01 14.26 -14.12
CA PHE A 20 34.34 13.00 -14.43
C PHE A 20 32.86 13.23 -14.16
N ALA A 21 32.03 13.27 -15.21
CA ALA A 21 30.59 13.23 -15.04
C ALA A 21 30.25 11.89 -14.39
N GLN A 22 29.71 11.91 -13.17
CA GLN A 22 29.16 10.71 -12.55
C GLN A 22 27.93 10.32 -13.38
N TYR A 23 28.03 9.21 -14.09
CA TYR A 23 26.93 8.69 -14.88
C TYR A 23 25.79 8.27 -13.94
N THR A 24 24.60 8.80 -14.15
CA THR A 24 23.37 8.46 -13.43
C THR A 24 22.45 7.72 -14.39
N PRO A 25 21.92 6.53 -14.04
CA PRO A 25 20.99 5.82 -14.90
C PRO A 25 19.69 6.62 -15.07
N ASP A 26 19.02 6.45 -16.21
CA ASP A 26 17.64 6.92 -16.36
C ASP A 26 16.73 5.93 -15.61
N VAL A 27 15.82 6.46 -14.80
CA VAL A 27 14.89 5.64 -14.00
C VAL A 27 13.47 6.19 -14.07
N GLU A 28 12.50 5.29 -14.07
CA GLU A 28 11.07 5.64 -14.10
C GLU A 28 10.29 4.73 -13.16
N ILE A 29 9.41 5.32 -12.35
CA ILE A 29 8.39 4.59 -11.60
C ILE A 29 7.02 4.79 -12.27
N ILE A 30 6.42 3.68 -12.72
CA ILE A 30 5.19 3.69 -13.51
C ILE A 30 4.10 2.94 -12.75
N LEU A 31 3.06 3.66 -12.33
CA LEU A 31 1.90 3.06 -11.69
C LEU A 31 1.05 2.29 -12.71
N THR A 32 0.46 1.17 -12.28
CA THR A 32 -0.57 0.47 -13.08
C THR A 32 -1.88 1.27 -13.12
N SER A 33 -2.19 2.03 -12.06
CA SER A 33 -3.35 2.94 -11.98
C SER A 33 -2.97 4.24 -11.26
N SER A 34 -3.59 5.36 -11.63
CA SER A 34 -3.44 6.64 -10.92
C SER A 34 -4.50 6.85 -9.82
N SER A 35 -5.48 5.95 -9.72
CA SER A 35 -6.54 5.96 -8.71
C SER A 35 -6.73 4.56 -8.15
N TYR A 36 -6.85 4.45 -6.84
CA TYR A 36 -7.08 3.20 -6.13
C TYR A 36 -8.25 3.33 -5.17
N ASN A 37 -9.02 2.27 -5.03
CA ASN A 37 -10.06 2.14 -4.03
C ASN A 37 -9.57 1.34 -2.81
N PHE A 38 -10.31 1.39 -1.71
CA PHE A 38 -10.06 0.47 -0.59
C PHE A 38 -10.21 -0.99 -1.04
N GLY A 39 -9.32 -1.85 -0.54
CA GLY A 39 -9.18 -3.26 -0.93
C GLY A 39 -8.23 -3.48 -2.12
N GLU A 40 -7.91 -2.45 -2.91
CA GLU A 40 -6.97 -2.57 -4.01
C GLU A 40 -5.52 -2.46 -3.55
N LYS A 41 -4.63 -3.14 -4.27
CA LYS A 41 -3.19 -3.19 -3.99
C LYS A 41 -2.44 -2.19 -4.85
N LEU A 42 -1.53 -1.44 -4.24
CA LEU A 42 -0.57 -0.63 -4.98
C LEU A 42 0.25 -1.54 -5.92
N ASP A 43 0.29 -1.20 -7.20
CA ASP A 43 0.96 -1.98 -8.24
C ASP A 43 1.68 -1.03 -9.18
N TYR A 44 2.99 -1.20 -9.29
CA TYR A 44 3.84 -0.35 -10.09
C TYR A 44 5.02 -1.10 -10.67
N LYS A 45 5.64 -0.48 -11.67
CA LYS A 45 6.85 -0.96 -12.31
C LYS A 45 7.97 0.06 -12.11
N ILE A 46 9.16 -0.46 -11.90
CA ILE A 46 10.41 0.30 -11.90
C ILE A 46 11.12 -0.04 -13.21
N MET A 47 11.38 0.97 -14.01
CA MET A 47 12.22 0.89 -15.22
C MET A 47 13.57 1.54 -14.92
N VAL A 48 14.66 0.86 -15.25
CA VAL A 48 16.02 1.41 -15.18
C VAL A 48 16.74 1.20 -16.50
N SER A 49 17.54 2.19 -16.94
CA SER A 49 18.35 2.06 -18.15
C SER A 49 19.57 1.16 -17.98
N GLU A 50 20.00 0.93 -16.73
CA GLU A 50 21.15 0.10 -16.37
C GLU A 50 20.99 -0.47 -14.96
N VAL A 51 21.40 -1.73 -14.79
CA VAL A 51 21.46 -2.40 -13.49
C VAL A 51 22.82 -2.16 -12.84
N THR A 52 22.86 -1.36 -11.78
CA THR A 52 24.11 -0.96 -11.09
C THR A 52 24.50 -1.88 -9.93
N GLY A 53 23.57 -2.75 -9.49
CA GLY A 53 23.73 -3.60 -8.30
C GLY A 53 23.43 -2.90 -6.97
N GLU A 54 23.06 -1.62 -6.98
CA GLU A 54 22.50 -0.94 -5.82
C GLU A 54 21.05 -1.36 -5.54
N ASP A 55 20.56 -1.03 -4.35
CA ASP A 55 19.14 -1.18 -4.02
C ASP A 55 18.34 0.07 -4.46
N ALA A 56 17.15 -0.15 -4.99
CA ALA A 56 16.16 0.90 -5.15
C ALA A 56 15.49 1.19 -3.80
N VAL A 57 15.32 2.47 -3.48
CA VAL A 57 14.59 2.93 -2.29
C VAL A 57 13.35 3.69 -2.75
N ILE A 58 12.19 3.25 -2.29
CA ILE A 58 10.91 3.87 -2.58
C ILE A 58 10.46 4.60 -1.32
N PHE A 59 10.18 5.88 -1.47
CA PHE A 59 9.54 6.69 -0.45
C PHE A 59 8.08 6.93 -0.83
N ILE A 60 7.24 7.08 0.18
CA ILE A 60 5.85 7.52 0.03
C ILE A 60 5.66 8.80 0.81
N THR A 61 4.96 9.76 0.21
CA THR A 61 4.49 10.96 0.89
C THR A 61 2.98 10.85 1.07
N ASP A 62 2.51 10.94 2.31
CA ASP A 62 1.09 10.86 2.66
C ASP A 62 0.32 12.15 2.31
N THR A 63 -1.00 12.12 2.54
CA THR A 63 -1.90 13.24 2.27
C THR A 63 -1.65 14.47 3.16
N SER A 64 -0.91 14.30 4.26
CA SER A 64 -0.47 15.37 5.16
C SER A 64 0.91 15.93 4.78
N GLY A 65 1.55 15.37 3.74
CA GLY A 65 2.89 15.74 3.30
C GLY A 65 4.02 15.06 4.07
N ASN A 66 3.73 14.08 4.93
CA ASN A 66 4.76 13.33 5.64
C ASN A 66 5.38 12.29 4.71
N LYS A 67 6.70 12.37 4.55
CA LYS A 67 7.47 11.43 3.74
C LYS A 67 8.06 10.33 4.61
N SER A 68 7.82 9.07 4.24
CA SER A 68 8.36 7.89 4.89
C SER A 68 8.94 6.93 3.86
N ARG A 69 9.80 6.00 4.30
CA ARG A 69 10.36 4.97 3.42
C ARG A 69 9.36 3.81 3.32
N LEU A 70 8.90 3.53 2.10
CA LEU A 70 7.93 2.47 1.81
C LEU A 70 8.60 1.11 1.60
N LEU A 71 9.64 1.06 0.75
CA LEU A 71 10.29 -0.20 0.38
C LEU A 71 11.77 0.02 0.02
N THR A 72 12.59 -0.97 0.31
CA THR A 72 13.95 -1.09 -0.24
C THR A 72 14.08 -2.45 -0.88
N MET A 73 14.55 -2.50 -2.13
CA MET A 73 14.68 -3.74 -2.87
C MET A 73 15.88 -3.73 -3.83
N PRO A 74 16.54 -4.87 -4.05
CA PRO A 74 17.57 -4.98 -5.07
C PRO A 74 16.95 -4.89 -6.47
N ILE A 75 17.68 -4.27 -7.40
CA ILE A 75 17.35 -4.27 -8.83
C ILE A 75 18.25 -5.27 -9.54
N SER A 76 17.64 -6.28 -10.16
CA SER A 76 18.36 -7.36 -10.87
C SER A 76 18.14 -7.35 -12.38
N GLN A 77 17.21 -6.52 -12.87
CA GLN A 77 16.81 -6.42 -14.26
C GLN A 77 16.23 -5.03 -14.56
N GLU A 78 16.19 -4.66 -15.84
CA GLU A 78 15.76 -3.33 -16.30
C GLU A 78 14.29 -3.01 -15.97
N GLU A 79 13.42 -4.02 -15.85
CA GLU A 79 12.01 -3.86 -15.48
C GLU A 79 11.68 -4.69 -14.25
N SER A 80 11.31 -4.05 -13.13
CA SER A 80 10.87 -4.74 -11.91
C SER A 80 9.43 -4.37 -11.58
N ARG A 81 8.52 -5.36 -11.53
CA ARG A 81 7.14 -5.15 -11.05
C ARG A 81 7.04 -5.38 -9.55
N VAL A 82 6.37 -4.47 -8.86
CA VAL A 82 6.11 -4.54 -7.42
C VAL A 82 4.61 -4.44 -7.19
N ILE A 83 4.08 -5.40 -6.42
CA ILE A 83 2.69 -5.40 -5.96
C ILE A 83 2.72 -5.41 -4.44
N ALA A 84 1.99 -4.49 -3.81
CA ALA A 84 1.85 -4.46 -2.36
C ALA A 84 1.25 -5.79 -1.85
N PRO A 85 1.71 -6.31 -0.69
CA PRO A 85 1.22 -7.57 -0.17
C PRO A 85 -0.28 -7.53 0.20
N PHE A 86 -0.76 -6.37 0.63
CA PHE A 86 -2.13 -6.10 1.05
C PHE A 86 -2.70 -4.86 0.35
N GLY A 87 -4.02 -4.77 0.31
CA GLY A 87 -4.72 -3.62 -0.24
C GLY A 87 -4.82 -2.47 0.75
N PHE A 88 -5.27 -1.32 0.29
CA PHE A 88 -5.54 -0.17 1.15
C PHE A 88 -6.76 -0.42 2.04
N ASP A 89 -6.65 -0.15 3.34
CA ASP A 89 -7.76 -0.14 4.30
C ASP A 89 -7.94 1.27 4.90
N SER A 90 -9.14 1.57 5.39
CA SER A 90 -9.48 2.89 5.92
C SER A 90 -8.93 3.17 7.33
N VAL A 91 -8.40 2.15 8.01
CA VAL A 91 -7.78 2.31 9.33
C VAL A 91 -6.44 3.01 9.17
N ILE A 92 -5.60 2.47 8.28
CA ILE A 92 -4.24 2.97 8.03
C ILE A 92 -4.26 4.11 7.02
N TRP A 93 -5.04 3.99 5.94
CA TRP A 93 -4.97 4.89 4.79
C TRP A 93 -6.13 5.88 4.77
N ASN A 94 -5.81 7.14 4.45
CA ASN A 94 -6.81 8.18 4.22
C ASN A 94 -7.03 8.38 2.73
N GLU A 95 -8.23 8.79 2.34
CA GLU A 95 -8.49 9.29 0.99
C GLU A 95 -7.60 10.49 0.66
N GLY A 96 -7.29 10.64 -0.61
CA GLY A 96 -6.53 11.76 -1.13
C GLY A 96 -5.27 11.35 -1.89
N LYS A 97 -4.45 12.36 -2.18
CA LYS A 97 -3.29 12.25 -3.06
C LYS A 97 -2.04 11.82 -2.28
N TYR A 98 -1.35 10.83 -2.83
CA TYR A 98 -0.06 10.33 -2.37
C TYR A 98 0.98 10.49 -3.47
N GLU A 99 2.25 10.62 -3.08
CA GLU A 99 3.39 10.65 -4.00
C GLU A 99 4.31 9.47 -3.71
N LEU A 100 4.81 8.84 -4.78
CA LEU A 100 5.91 7.87 -4.70
C LEU A 100 7.16 8.49 -5.30
N GLU A 101 8.26 8.39 -4.57
CA GLU A 101 9.59 8.75 -5.03
C GLU A 101 10.47 7.51 -5.07
N LEU A 102 10.98 7.18 -6.26
CA LEU A 102 12.03 6.19 -6.47
C LEU A 102 13.38 6.88 -6.41
N GLN A 103 14.31 6.34 -5.62
CA GLN A 103 15.73 6.66 -5.66
C GLN A 103 16.54 5.43 -6.04
N TYR A 104 17.44 5.55 -7.02
CA TYR A 104 18.31 4.47 -7.47
C TYR A 104 19.60 5.00 -8.08
N SER A 105 20.76 4.64 -7.50
CA SER A 105 22.10 5.03 -8.00
C SER A 105 22.23 6.53 -8.34
N GLY A 106 21.71 7.37 -7.45
CA GLY A 106 21.70 8.83 -7.59
C GLY A 106 20.61 9.42 -8.49
N ALA A 107 19.87 8.58 -9.23
CA ALA A 107 18.71 9.01 -10.01
C ALA A 107 17.44 9.05 -9.14
N ILE A 108 16.52 9.94 -9.48
CA ILE A 108 15.24 10.13 -8.79
C ILE A 108 14.11 10.16 -9.83
N SER A 109 13.01 9.46 -9.55
CA SER A 109 11.77 9.53 -10.32
C SER A 109 10.57 9.63 -9.40
N ASN A 110 9.57 10.42 -9.78
CA ASN A 110 8.37 10.65 -8.97
C ASN A 110 7.11 10.29 -9.76
N THR A 111 6.10 9.81 -9.05
CA THR A 111 4.75 9.60 -9.58
C THR A 111 3.73 9.79 -8.47
N GLU A 112 2.45 9.92 -8.82
CA GLU A 112 1.38 10.19 -7.86
C GLU A 112 0.15 9.32 -8.11
N PHE A 113 -0.53 8.96 -7.03
CA PHE A 113 -1.81 8.28 -7.09
C PHE A 113 -2.78 8.89 -6.08
N THR A 114 -4.07 8.61 -6.26
CA THR A 114 -5.11 9.03 -5.32
C THR A 114 -5.82 7.80 -4.77
N ILE A 115 -6.09 7.79 -3.46
CA ILE A 115 -7.03 6.86 -2.84
C ILE A 115 -8.39 7.54 -2.82
N VAL A 116 -9.42 6.87 -3.33
CA VAL A 116 -10.80 7.36 -3.35
C VAL A 116 -11.72 6.34 -2.68
N ASP A 117 -12.73 6.82 -1.95
CA ASP A 117 -13.79 5.96 -1.44
C ASP A 117 -14.95 5.89 -2.45
N ASP A 118 -15.08 4.75 -3.12
CA ASP A 118 -16.21 4.42 -3.99
C ASP A 118 -17.25 3.50 -3.31
N GLY A 119 -17.09 3.23 -2.00
CA GLY A 119 -17.86 2.26 -1.25
C GLY A 119 -17.25 0.85 -1.22
N SER A 120 -16.14 0.60 -1.92
CA SER A 120 -15.39 -0.65 -1.79
C SER A 120 -14.87 -0.84 -0.36
N ILE A 121 -14.79 -2.09 0.09
CA ILE A 121 -14.35 -2.43 1.44
C ILE A 121 -12.90 -2.91 1.38
N GLY A 122 -12.02 -2.18 2.05
CA GLY A 122 -10.66 -2.63 2.36
C GLY A 122 -10.60 -3.21 3.77
N ILE A 123 -10.22 -4.47 3.91
CA ILE A 123 -10.14 -5.13 5.21
C ILE A 123 -8.67 -5.15 5.65
N PRO A 124 -8.34 -4.65 6.86
CA PRO A 124 -6.97 -4.63 7.34
C PRO A 124 -6.30 -6.00 7.27
N TYR A 125 -5.04 -6.01 6.82
CA TYR A 125 -4.32 -7.25 6.52
C TYR A 125 -4.23 -8.19 7.71
N TRP A 126 -4.15 -7.65 8.94
CA TRP A 126 -4.03 -8.46 10.14
C TRP A 126 -5.33 -9.23 10.43
N VAL A 127 -6.51 -8.73 10.03
CA VAL A 127 -7.78 -9.48 10.13
C VAL A 127 -7.66 -10.74 9.27
N LYS A 128 -7.11 -10.60 8.07
CA LYS A 128 -6.88 -11.71 7.14
C LYS A 128 -5.95 -12.76 7.75
N ASP A 129 -4.94 -12.36 8.51
CA ASP A 129 -4.06 -13.29 9.22
C ASP A 129 -4.76 -14.01 10.37
N LEU A 130 -5.59 -13.31 11.15
CA LEU A 130 -6.44 -13.94 12.18
C LEU A 130 -7.42 -14.95 11.55
N SER A 131 -7.97 -14.65 10.38
CA SER A 131 -8.85 -15.56 9.64
C SER A 131 -8.16 -16.86 9.22
N LYS A 132 -6.85 -16.85 8.92
CA LYS A 132 -6.09 -18.09 8.64
C LYS A 132 -5.97 -18.95 9.89
N LEU A 133 -5.74 -18.35 11.06
CA LEU A 133 -5.69 -19.06 12.33
C LEU A 133 -7.07 -19.65 12.68
N TRP A 134 -8.14 -18.88 12.47
CA TRP A 134 -9.51 -19.32 12.74
C TRP A 134 -9.94 -20.47 11.83
N THR A 135 -9.72 -20.34 10.52
CA THR A 135 -10.13 -21.36 9.55
C THR A 135 -9.29 -22.63 9.61
N SER A 136 -8.08 -22.57 10.17
CA SER A 136 -7.27 -23.77 10.48
C SER A 136 -7.61 -24.42 11.82
N GLY A 137 -8.55 -23.87 12.58
CA GLY A 137 -8.96 -24.38 13.90
C GLY A 137 -7.98 -24.06 15.03
N GLN A 138 -6.97 -23.22 14.78
CA GLN A 138 -6.00 -22.79 15.80
C GLN A 138 -6.54 -21.66 16.68
N MET A 139 -7.62 -20.99 16.24
CA MET A 139 -8.29 -19.94 16.97
C MET A 139 -9.77 -20.29 17.16
N PRO A 140 -10.33 -20.15 18.38
CA PRO A 140 -11.75 -20.39 18.63
C PRO A 140 -12.64 -19.27 18.08
N ASP A 141 -13.90 -19.59 17.77
CA ASP A 141 -14.86 -18.63 17.19
C ASP A 141 -15.01 -17.35 18.03
N ARG A 142 -14.94 -17.45 19.37
CA ARG A 142 -15.02 -16.28 20.27
C ARG A 142 -13.86 -15.31 20.09
N GLU A 143 -12.67 -15.82 19.80
CA GLU A 143 -11.50 -14.96 19.57
C GLU A 143 -11.59 -14.31 18.19
N TYR A 144 -12.02 -15.07 17.18
CA TYR A 144 -12.27 -14.52 15.84
C TYR A 144 -13.39 -13.47 15.82
N ALA A 145 -14.42 -13.64 16.65
CA ALA A 145 -15.50 -12.67 16.80
C ALA A 145 -14.99 -11.27 17.21
N ASN A 146 -13.86 -11.17 17.90
CA ASN A 146 -13.25 -9.88 18.23
C ASN A 146 -12.71 -9.16 16.98
N ALA A 147 -12.23 -9.90 15.98
CA ALA A 147 -11.80 -9.32 14.71
C ALA A 147 -13.01 -8.77 13.92
N ILE A 148 -14.14 -9.50 13.91
CA ILE A 148 -15.38 -9.00 13.31
C ILE A 148 -15.90 -7.79 14.10
N GLN A 149 -15.82 -7.83 15.43
CA GLN A 149 -16.18 -6.70 16.30
C GLN A 149 -15.36 -5.46 15.96
N PHE A 150 -14.05 -5.60 15.77
CA PHE A 150 -13.20 -4.50 15.33
C PHE A 150 -13.67 -3.89 14.01
N LEU A 151 -14.00 -4.72 13.00
CA LEU A 151 -14.50 -4.22 11.71
C LEU A 151 -15.81 -3.44 11.87
N ILE A 152 -16.65 -3.82 12.84
CA ILE A 152 -17.88 -3.10 13.17
C ILE A 152 -17.56 -1.77 13.85
N ASP A 153 -16.65 -1.78 14.83
CA ASP A 153 -16.27 -0.60 15.62
C ASP A 153 -15.61 0.47 14.72
N GLU A 154 -14.75 0.05 13.80
CA GLU A 154 -14.13 0.92 12.77
C GLU A 154 -15.06 1.26 11.60
N LYS A 155 -16.33 0.82 11.65
CA LYS A 155 -17.35 1.08 10.61
C LYS A 155 -16.96 0.59 9.22
N ILE A 156 -16.09 -0.42 9.14
CA ILE A 156 -15.78 -1.15 7.91
C ILE A 156 -16.96 -2.07 7.56
N ILE A 157 -17.61 -2.63 8.59
CA ILE A 157 -18.86 -3.39 8.48
C ILE A 157 -19.96 -2.64 9.24
N PHE A 158 -21.03 -2.26 8.56
CA PHE A 158 -22.13 -1.49 9.15
C PHE A 158 -23.26 -2.37 9.70
N ASN A 159 -24.05 -1.76 10.59
CA ASN A 159 -25.32 -2.25 11.14
C ASN A 159 -25.23 -3.49 12.05
N PRO A 160 -24.60 -3.35 13.23
CA PRO A 160 -24.62 -4.40 14.22
C PRO A 160 -26.02 -4.58 14.82
N ILE A 161 -26.67 -5.70 14.48
CA ILE A 161 -27.79 -6.19 15.28
C ILE A 161 -27.18 -6.87 16.51
N ILE A 162 -27.36 -6.23 17.67
CA ILE A 162 -26.84 -6.71 18.95
C ILE A 162 -27.63 -7.95 19.37
N GLY A 163 -26.94 -9.09 19.45
CA GLY A 163 -27.44 -10.31 20.07
C GLY A 163 -26.66 -10.65 21.33
N GLN A 164 -27.24 -11.46 22.21
CA GLN A 164 -26.59 -11.86 23.48
C GLN A 164 -25.64 -13.05 23.33
N GLU A 165 -25.86 -13.91 22.33
CA GLU A 165 -25.08 -15.13 22.14
C GLU A 165 -24.34 -15.12 20.81
N LEU A 166 -23.05 -15.44 20.86
CA LEU A 166 -22.21 -15.59 19.67
C LEU A 166 -22.74 -16.71 18.78
N GLN A 167 -22.98 -16.40 17.51
CA GLN A 167 -23.35 -17.36 16.50
C GLN A 167 -22.52 -17.12 15.24
N ILE A 168 -21.71 -18.09 14.84
CA ILE A 168 -21.02 -18.12 13.55
C ILE A 168 -21.27 -19.50 12.94
N PRO A 169 -21.97 -19.62 11.80
CA PRO A 169 -22.18 -20.91 11.18
C PRO A 169 -20.86 -21.53 10.71
N GLU A 170 -20.66 -22.83 10.94
CA GLU A 170 -19.43 -23.53 10.56
C GLU A 170 -19.10 -23.41 9.06
N TRP A 171 -20.11 -23.37 8.19
CA TRP A 171 -19.90 -23.22 6.75
C TRP A 171 -19.24 -21.88 6.38
N PHE A 172 -19.36 -20.84 7.22
CA PHE A 172 -18.76 -19.52 6.97
C PHE A 172 -17.22 -19.56 7.01
N LYS A 173 -16.63 -20.56 7.69
CA LYS A 173 -15.18 -20.79 7.68
C LYS A 173 -14.66 -21.07 6.27
N ILE A 174 -15.45 -21.72 5.41
CA ILE A 174 -15.04 -22.02 4.03
C ILE A 174 -14.90 -20.72 3.22
N THR A 175 -15.89 -19.85 3.27
CA THR A 175 -15.84 -18.54 2.61
C THR A 175 -14.68 -17.70 3.13
N THR A 176 -14.49 -17.68 4.45
CA THR A 176 -13.39 -16.96 5.09
C THR A 176 -12.02 -17.53 4.72
N PHE A 177 -11.91 -18.84 4.55
CA PHE A 177 -10.68 -19.49 4.10
C PHE A 177 -10.31 -19.05 2.68
N TRP A 178 -11.27 -19.02 1.75
CA TRP A 178 -11.03 -18.56 0.39
C TRP A 178 -10.62 -17.09 0.34
N TRP A 179 -11.31 -16.22 1.09
CA TRP A 179 -10.93 -14.82 1.23
C TRP A 179 -9.52 -14.67 1.83
N ALA A 180 -9.21 -15.40 2.89
CA ALA A 180 -7.91 -15.33 3.54
C ALA A 180 -6.74 -15.79 2.65
N ASN A 181 -7.03 -16.58 1.62
CA ASN A 181 -6.08 -17.03 0.60
C ASN A 181 -6.14 -16.20 -0.70
N ASN A 182 -6.73 -14.99 -0.65
CA ASN A 182 -6.87 -14.07 -1.79
C ASN A 182 -7.67 -14.65 -2.97
N GLN A 183 -8.60 -15.58 -2.72
CA GLN A 183 -9.50 -16.12 -3.74
C GLN A 183 -10.84 -15.37 -3.83
N ILE A 184 -11.13 -14.53 -2.83
CA ILE A 184 -12.28 -13.63 -2.76
C ILE A 184 -11.72 -12.24 -2.44
N LEU A 185 -12.29 -11.19 -3.06
CA LEU A 185 -11.90 -9.81 -2.80
C LEU A 185 -12.37 -9.35 -1.41
N ASP A 186 -11.71 -8.34 -0.85
CA ASP A 186 -12.09 -7.79 0.46
C ASP A 186 -13.52 -7.23 0.43
N THR A 187 -13.90 -6.51 -0.63
CA THR A 187 -15.28 -6.03 -0.85
C THR A 187 -16.30 -7.16 -0.84
N GLU A 188 -16.09 -8.22 -1.62
CA GLU A 188 -17.03 -9.34 -1.71
C GLU A 188 -17.19 -10.06 -0.37
N TYR A 189 -16.08 -10.24 0.37
CA TYR A 189 -16.10 -10.85 1.69
C TYR A 189 -16.80 -9.95 2.72
N GLY A 190 -16.49 -8.66 2.72
CA GLY A 190 -17.07 -7.66 3.62
C GLY A 190 -18.57 -7.51 3.41
N GLU A 191 -19.03 -7.40 2.16
CA GLU A 191 -20.46 -7.34 1.82
C GLU A 191 -21.19 -8.62 2.24
N SER A 192 -20.58 -9.79 2.02
CA SER A 192 -21.13 -11.07 2.45
C SER A 192 -21.25 -11.14 3.99
N LEU A 193 -20.21 -10.75 4.70
CA LEU A 193 -20.21 -10.71 6.17
C LEU A 193 -21.28 -9.74 6.69
N GLN A 194 -21.38 -8.55 6.09
CA GLN A 194 -22.40 -7.56 6.41
C GLN A 194 -23.81 -8.11 6.21
N TYR A 195 -24.08 -8.74 5.06
CA TYR A 195 -25.37 -9.37 4.80
C TYR A 195 -25.72 -10.43 5.85
N LEU A 196 -24.77 -11.30 6.20
CA LEU A 196 -24.99 -12.36 7.19
C LEU A 196 -25.26 -11.83 8.60
N ILE A 197 -24.65 -10.70 8.98
CA ILE A 197 -24.94 -10.01 10.24
C ILE A 197 -26.34 -9.39 10.18
N ASN A 198 -26.69 -8.71 9.08
CA ASN A 198 -28.01 -8.08 8.90
C ASN A 198 -29.16 -9.11 8.97
N GLU A 199 -28.96 -10.29 8.37
CA GLU A 199 -29.93 -11.38 8.38
C GLU A 199 -29.90 -12.21 9.68
N LYS A 200 -29.08 -11.81 10.67
CA LYS A 200 -28.91 -12.51 11.97
C LYS A 200 -28.47 -13.97 11.83
N ILE A 201 -27.78 -14.29 10.74
CA ILE A 201 -27.17 -15.59 10.50
C ILE A 201 -25.85 -15.67 11.28
N ILE A 202 -25.07 -14.58 11.24
CA ILE A 202 -23.94 -14.32 12.13
C ILE A 202 -24.39 -13.34 13.22
N ILE A 203 -24.08 -13.64 14.47
CA ILE A 203 -24.38 -12.80 15.63
C ILE A 203 -23.07 -12.61 16.40
N ILE A 204 -22.61 -11.38 16.52
CA ILE A 204 -21.45 -11.02 17.34
C ILE A 204 -21.97 -10.38 18.64
N PRO A 205 -21.59 -10.89 19.82
CA PRO A 205 -22.01 -10.32 21.08
C PRO A 205 -21.25 -9.03 21.32
N ILE A 206 -21.90 -7.90 21.04
CA ILE A 206 -21.26 -6.58 21.17
C ILE A 206 -21.42 -6.08 22.60
N ASN A 207 -20.31 -5.76 23.25
CA ASN A 207 -20.34 -5.02 24.50
C ASN A 207 -20.70 -3.56 24.21
N GLN A 208 -21.85 -3.07 24.70
CA GLN A 208 -22.34 -1.71 24.42
C GLN A 208 -21.39 -0.57 24.84
N GLU A 209 -20.32 -0.87 25.59
CA GLU A 209 -19.27 0.10 25.94
C GLU A 209 -18.37 0.46 24.74
N SER A 210 -18.23 -0.41 23.71
CA SER A 210 -17.39 -0.13 22.54
C SER A 210 -17.99 0.91 21.60
N PHE A 211 -19.32 1.03 21.52
CA PHE A 211 -20.00 2.06 20.71
C PHE A 211 -19.77 3.50 21.18
N ASN A 212 -19.37 3.68 22.44
CA ASN A 212 -19.16 4.99 23.04
C ASN A 212 -17.69 5.44 23.01
N GLN A 213 -16.80 4.65 22.41
CA GLN A 213 -15.39 5.00 22.24
C GLN A 213 -15.21 5.59 20.83
N GLU A 214 -14.61 6.79 20.76
CA GLU A 214 -14.14 7.32 19.48
C GLU A 214 -13.10 6.35 18.89
N PRO A 215 -13.06 6.18 17.55
CA PRO A 215 -12.04 5.35 16.91
C PRO A 215 -10.66 5.79 17.38
N SER A 216 -9.78 4.82 17.63
CA SER A 216 -8.42 5.09 18.11
C SER A 216 -7.72 6.08 17.19
N SER A 217 -7.29 7.21 17.73
CA SER A 217 -6.51 8.22 16.98
C SER A 217 -5.09 7.75 16.68
N ASP A 218 -4.67 6.62 17.25
CA ASP A 218 -3.32 6.08 17.10
C ASP A 218 -3.30 5.16 15.86
N LYS A 219 -2.98 5.75 14.71
CA LYS A 219 -2.81 5.08 13.41
C LYS A 219 -1.38 4.53 13.21
N ASP A 220 -0.54 4.58 14.25
CA ASP A 220 0.87 4.21 14.14
C ASP A 220 1.06 2.69 14.30
N LEU A 221 1.32 2.02 13.17
CA LEU A 221 2.11 0.79 13.08
C LEU A 221 3.30 1.01 12.14
#